data_AF-A0A151HM26-F1
#
_entry.id   AF-A0A151HM26-F1
#
_cell.length_a   1.000
_cell.length_b   1.000
_cell.length_c   1.000
_cell.angle_alpha   90.00
_cell.angle_beta   90.00
_cell.angle_gamma   90.00
#
_symmetry.space_group_name_H-M   'P 1'
#
loop_
_entity.id
_entity.type
_entity.pdbx_description
1 polymer ?
#
loop_
_entity_poly.entity_id
_entity_poly.type
_entity_poly.pdbx_seq_one_letter_code
_entity_poly.pdbx_strand_id
1 'polypeptide(L)'
;LPLKPSETRVYDNRDGQCTNEVDLSSLVDATLSGTTQVDTLAPGDTTYTLTVRRLPPERALLCYRCSGRSAFSESFRKARGPGGEEDCLVKVTIEADPTSTNPPTTPTETPSTPTTSSAIAQGGSPAPPLILLVVTSLAAAIGRL
;
A
#
# COMPACT_ATOMS: atom_id res chain seq x y z
N LEU A 1 17.81 -9.23 10.04
CA LEU A 1 18.23 -8.04 9.24
C LEU A 1 17.57 -6.79 9.82
N PRO A 2 18.30 -5.69 10.06
CA PRO A 2 17.70 -4.48 10.58
C PRO A 2 16.81 -3.81 9.53
N LEU A 3 15.62 -3.43 9.97
CA LEU A 3 14.65 -2.72 9.16
C LEU A 3 14.91 -1.21 9.24
N LYS A 4 14.87 -0.56 8.08
CA LYS A 4 15.04 0.87 7.88
C LYS A 4 13.68 1.52 7.56
N PRO A 5 13.42 2.73 8.06
CA PRO A 5 14.39 3.63 8.68
C PRO A 5 14.65 3.35 10.18
N SER A 6 13.62 3.12 10.98
CA SER A 6 13.73 2.66 12.38
C SER A 6 12.38 2.08 12.87
N GLU A 7 12.24 1.81 14.17
CA GLU A 7 10.98 1.34 14.76
C GLU A 7 9.94 2.46 14.97
N THR A 8 10.39 3.72 15.03
CA THR A 8 9.51 4.89 15.23
C THR A 8 9.24 5.67 13.95
N ARG A 9 10.01 5.40 12.89
CA ARG A 9 9.94 6.10 11.61
C ARG A 9 9.67 5.13 10.48
N VAL A 10 9.06 5.63 9.41
CA VAL A 10 8.62 4.85 8.25
C VAL A 10 8.80 5.68 6.98
N TYR A 11 8.93 5.04 5.82
CA TYR A 11 8.80 5.77 4.56
C TYR A 11 7.34 5.93 4.17
N ASP A 12 6.90 7.16 3.88
CA ASP A 12 5.65 7.43 3.19
C ASP A 12 5.74 6.84 1.78
N ASN A 13 4.74 6.03 1.41
CA ASN A 13 4.68 5.32 0.14
C ASN A 13 3.52 5.80 -0.75
N ARG A 14 3.01 7.02 -0.55
CA ARG A 14 1.99 7.63 -1.44
C ARG A 14 2.48 7.79 -2.87
N ASP A 15 3.78 8.01 -3.07
CA ASP A 15 4.42 8.12 -4.39
C ASP A 15 4.92 6.77 -4.96
N GLY A 16 4.85 5.70 -4.15
CA GLY A 16 5.34 4.36 -4.52
C GLY A 16 6.86 4.16 -4.40
N GLN A 17 7.62 5.18 -3.99
CA GLN A 17 9.09 5.20 -4.07
C GLN A 17 9.80 4.79 -2.79
N CYS A 18 9.13 4.77 -1.63
CA CYS A 18 9.72 4.40 -0.35
C CYS A 18 10.99 5.19 0.00
N THR A 19 10.95 6.52 -0.14
CA THR A 19 12.12 7.40 0.11
C THR A 19 11.85 8.50 1.13
N ASN A 20 10.61 8.97 1.27
CA ASN A 20 10.26 10.06 2.16
C ASN A 20 10.06 9.58 3.60
N GLU A 21 11.00 9.84 4.51
CA GLU A 21 10.95 9.37 5.90
C GLU A 21 10.10 10.28 6.80
N VAL A 22 9.10 9.70 7.46
CA VAL A 22 8.17 10.38 8.39
C VAL A 22 8.03 9.59 9.70
N ASP A 23 7.41 10.18 10.71
CA ASP A 23 7.08 9.46 11.95
C ASP A 23 5.94 8.46 11.70
N LEU A 24 6.02 7.25 12.27
CA LEU A 24 4.96 6.25 12.09
C LEU A 24 3.60 6.78 12.55
N SER A 25 3.58 7.51 13.66
CA SER A 25 2.39 8.12 14.25
C SER A 25 1.75 9.21 13.38
N SER A 26 2.46 9.79 12.41
CA SER A 26 1.87 10.77 11.50
C SER A 26 1.01 10.13 10.41
N LEU A 27 1.20 8.83 10.16
CA LEU A 27 0.43 8.09 9.15
C LEU A 27 -0.62 7.17 9.77
N VAL A 28 -0.30 6.54 10.91
CA VAL A 28 -1.21 5.62 11.59
C VAL A 28 -0.91 5.53 13.08
N ASP A 29 -1.96 5.33 13.89
CA ASP A 29 -1.79 5.01 15.31
C ASP A 29 -1.35 3.55 15.48
N ALA A 30 -0.05 3.32 15.34
CA ALA A 30 0.57 2.00 15.42
C ALA A 30 1.89 2.02 16.22
N THR A 31 2.43 0.84 16.49
CA THR A 31 3.78 0.62 17.03
C THR A 31 4.46 -0.51 16.27
N LEU A 32 5.74 -0.33 15.96
CA LEU A 32 6.59 -1.39 15.42
C LEU A 32 7.55 -1.86 16.52
N SER A 33 7.65 -3.18 16.72
CA SER A 33 8.59 -3.77 17.68
C SER A 33 9.44 -4.83 17.00
N GLY A 34 10.76 -4.81 17.19
CA GLY A 34 11.69 -5.84 16.72
C GLY A 34 12.10 -6.81 17.83
N THR A 35 11.94 -8.11 17.60
CA THR A 35 12.46 -9.17 18.49
C THR A 35 13.56 -9.92 17.76
N THR A 36 14.78 -9.88 18.29
CA THR A 36 15.91 -10.66 17.76
C THR A 36 15.90 -12.05 18.41
N GLN A 37 15.89 -13.10 17.61
CA GLN A 37 15.96 -14.46 18.14
C GLN A 37 17.40 -14.76 18.58
N VAL A 38 17.58 -15.10 19.85
CA VAL A 38 18.90 -15.37 20.46
C VAL A 38 19.17 -16.88 20.60
N ASP A 39 18.12 -17.72 20.55
CA ASP A 39 18.20 -19.15 20.92
C ASP A 39 18.27 -20.14 19.75
N THR A 40 18.40 -19.68 18.51
CA THR A 40 18.58 -20.56 17.34
C THR A 40 20.04 -20.60 16.91
N LEU A 41 20.49 -21.77 16.44
CA LEU A 41 21.84 -22.04 15.91
C LEU A 41 22.27 -21.10 14.76
N ALA A 42 21.38 -20.22 14.29
CA ALA A 42 21.63 -19.10 13.41
C ALA A 42 21.32 -17.77 14.14
N PRO A 43 22.30 -17.14 14.80
CA PRO A 43 22.11 -15.80 15.36
C PRO A 43 21.86 -14.80 14.22
N GLY A 44 20.80 -14.00 14.30
CA GLY A 44 20.69 -12.78 13.47
C GLY A 44 19.33 -12.48 12.81
N ASP A 45 18.32 -13.31 13.00
CA ASP A 45 16.98 -13.01 12.48
C ASP A 45 16.20 -12.15 13.49
N THR A 46 15.74 -11.00 12.98
CA THR A 46 14.91 -10.05 13.72
C THR A 46 13.51 -10.12 13.13
N THR A 47 12.54 -10.48 13.96
CA THR A 47 11.12 -10.44 13.60
C THR A 47 10.54 -9.10 14.00
N TYR A 48 9.89 -8.42 13.06
CA TYR A 48 9.21 -7.16 13.31
C TYR A 48 7.70 -7.34 13.35
N THR A 49 7.05 -6.77 14.37
CA THR A 49 5.60 -6.81 14.55
C THR A 49 5.04 -5.40 14.51
N LEU A 50 4.22 -5.09 13.51
CA LEU A 50 3.47 -3.84 13.42
C LEU A 50 2.09 -4.03 14.07
N THR A 51 1.86 -3.37 15.21
CA THR A 51 0.57 -3.40 15.90
C THR A 51 -0.18 -2.10 15.64
N VAL A 52 -1.27 -2.19 14.88
CA VAL A 52 -2.19 -1.06 14.62
C VAL A 52 -3.21 -0.99 15.76
N ARG A 53 -3.20 0.11 16.53
CA ARG A 53 -4.12 0.31 17.66
C ARG A 53 -5.48 0.85 17.19
N ARG A 54 -5.46 1.73 16.20
CA ARG A 54 -6.66 2.31 15.59
C ARG A 54 -6.45 2.42 14.09
N LEU A 55 -7.47 2.04 13.31
CA LEU A 55 -7.45 2.22 11.87
C LEU A 55 -7.47 3.73 11.54
N PRO A 56 -6.70 4.15 10.52
CA PRO A 56 -6.67 5.54 10.10
C PRO A 56 -7.99 5.96 9.42
N PRO A 57 -8.36 7.25 9.43
CA PRO A 57 -9.58 7.73 8.74
C PRO A 57 -9.47 7.65 7.21
N GLU A 58 -8.25 7.67 6.68
CA GLU A 58 -7.94 7.46 5.27
C GLU A 58 -6.92 6.33 5.13
N ARG A 59 -6.87 5.69 3.97
CA ARG A 59 -5.89 4.64 3.69
C ARG A 59 -4.46 5.15 3.91
N ALA A 60 -3.68 4.45 4.72
CA ALA A 60 -2.27 4.75 4.96
C ALA A 60 -1.37 3.81 4.16
N LEU A 61 -0.35 4.38 3.50
CA LEU A 61 0.63 3.66 2.68
C LEU A 61 2.01 3.79 3.31
N LEU A 62 2.49 2.69 3.87
CA LEU A 62 3.76 2.60 4.59
C LEU A 62 4.78 1.81 3.79
N CYS A 63 6.05 2.13 3.97
CA CYS A 63 7.13 1.31 3.41
C CYS A 63 8.35 1.23 4.31
N TYR A 64 8.98 0.06 4.31
CA TYR A 64 10.21 -0.23 5.01
C TYR A 64 11.21 -0.92 4.09
N ARG A 65 12.49 -0.77 4.40
CA ARG A 65 13.59 -1.44 3.70
C ARG A 65 14.28 -2.41 4.66
N CYS A 66 14.58 -3.63 4.24
CA CYS A 66 15.45 -4.51 4.99
C CYS A 66 16.79 -4.66 4.27
N SER A 67 17.87 -4.26 4.95
CA SER A 67 19.22 -4.30 4.37
C SER A 67 19.91 -5.57 4.84
N GLY A 68 20.33 -6.42 3.90
CA GLY A 68 20.92 -7.71 4.20
C GLY A 68 21.99 -8.17 3.23
N ARG A 69 23.21 -8.32 3.77
CA ARG A 69 24.36 -8.97 3.15
C ARG A 69 23.94 -10.35 2.68
N SER A 70 23.98 -10.52 1.38
CA SER A 70 23.39 -11.60 0.62
C SER A 70 24.22 -12.89 0.63
N ALA A 71 24.65 -13.40 1.79
CA ALA A 71 25.56 -14.55 1.84
C ALA A 71 24.94 -15.87 1.34
N PHE A 72 23.60 -15.96 1.23
CA PHE A 72 22.91 -17.16 0.72
C PHE A 72 22.48 -17.06 -0.75
N SER A 73 22.76 -15.94 -1.44
CA SER A 73 22.33 -15.73 -2.82
C SER A 73 23.46 -15.78 -3.85
N GLU A 74 24.71 -16.04 -3.46
CA GLU A 74 25.82 -16.12 -4.42
C GLU A 74 25.64 -17.24 -5.45
N SER A 75 24.93 -18.32 -5.11
CA SER A 75 24.57 -19.39 -6.03
C SER A 75 23.46 -19.03 -7.03
N PHE A 76 22.62 -18.02 -6.74
CA PHE A 76 21.58 -17.52 -7.66
C PHE A 76 22.00 -16.23 -8.40
N ARG A 77 23.06 -15.54 -7.95
CA ARG A 77 23.59 -14.31 -8.55
C ARG A 77 24.21 -14.49 -9.93
N LYS A 78 24.50 -15.72 -10.36
CA LYS A 78 25.01 -15.99 -11.71
C LYS A 78 23.94 -16.03 -12.81
N ALA A 79 22.64 -15.98 -12.46
CA ALA A 79 21.53 -16.09 -13.41
C ALA A 79 20.78 -14.77 -13.69
N ARG A 80 21.07 -13.68 -12.96
CA ARG A 80 20.43 -12.39 -13.19
C ARG A 80 21.51 -11.34 -13.45
N GLY A 81 21.36 -10.61 -14.55
CA GLY A 81 22.32 -9.63 -15.07
C GLY A 81 22.64 -8.48 -14.11
N PRO A 82 23.49 -7.52 -14.53
CA PRO A 82 24.02 -6.47 -13.68
C PRO A 82 22.91 -5.48 -13.29
N GLY A 83 22.27 -5.73 -12.15
CA GLY A 83 21.22 -4.87 -11.60
C GLY A 83 20.52 -5.40 -10.34
N GLY A 84 20.95 -6.54 -9.78
CA GLY A 84 20.24 -7.25 -8.71
C GLY A 84 20.89 -7.15 -7.34
N GLU A 85 21.00 -5.95 -6.78
CA GLU A 85 21.02 -5.76 -5.33
C GLU A 85 19.70 -5.11 -4.92
N GLU A 86 18.61 -5.86 -5.06
CA GLU A 86 17.29 -5.36 -4.72
C GLU A 86 17.20 -5.36 -3.19
N ASP A 87 17.37 -4.18 -2.59
CA ASP A 87 16.99 -3.94 -1.21
C ASP A 87 15.60 -4.56 -0.99
N CYS A 88 15.45 -5.33 0.08
CA CYS A 88 14.16 -5.90 0.42
C CYS A 88 13.19 -4.76 0.76
N LEU A 89 12.08 -4.65 0.02
CA LEU A 89 11.06 -3.64 0.21
C LEU A 89 9.80 -4.27 0.79
N VAL A 90 9.36 -3.76 1.94
CA VAL A 90 8.13 -4.15 2.62
C VAL A 90 7.15 -2.99 2.50
N LYS A 91 6.17 -3.11 1.60
CA LYS A 91 5.08 -2.14 1.41
C LYS A 91 3.85 -2.61 2.16
N VAL A 92 3.34 -1.78 3.07
CA VAL A 92 2.17 -2.10 3.90
C VAL A 92 1.06 -1.10 3.59
N THR A 93 -0.12 -1.62 3.29
CA THR A 93 -1.34 -0.82 3.13
C THR A 93 -2.24 -1.07 4.32
N ILE A 94 -2.62 -0.01 5.02
CA ILE A 94 -3.60 -0.05 6.10
C ILE A 94 -4.85 0.64 5.58
N GLU A 95 -5.94 -0.12 5.49
CA GLU A 95 -7.21 0.41 5.02
C GLU A 95 -7.82 1.40 6.01
N ALA A 96 -8.66 2.30 5.49
CA ALA A 96 -9.39 3.26 6.29
C ALA A 96 -10.38 2.57 7.24
N ASP A 97 -10.66 3.20 8.37
CA ASP A 97 -11.76 2.82 9.25
C ASP A 97 -13.10 3.01 8.50
N PRO A 98 -13.88 1.95 8.28
CA PRO A 98 -15.14 2.03 7.53
C PRO A 98 -16.22 2.87 8.26
N THR A 99 -16.02 3.18 9.54
CA THR A 99 -16.92 4.01 10.34
C THR A 99 -16.48 5.47 10.41
N SER A 100 -15.28 5.79 9.91
CA SER A 100 -14.79 7.15 9.84
C SER A 100 -15.41 7.88 8.65
N THR A 101 -16.62 8.40 8.85
CA THR A 101 -17.23 9.33 7.91
C THR A 101 -16.47 10.65 7.99
N ASN A 102 -15.44 10.83 7.16
CA ASN A 102 -14.98 12.17 6.84
C ASN A 102 -16.11 12.84 6.06
N PRO A 103 -16.70 13.95 6.55
CA PRO A 103 -17.68 14.68 5.75
C PRO A 103 -17.00 15.06 4.43
N PRO A 104 -17.69 14.93 3.28
CA PRO A 104 -17.21 15.55 2.06
C PRO A 104 -16.93 17.02 2.39
N THR A 105 -15.70 17.49 2.21
CA THR A 105 -15.43 18.92 2.07
C THR A 105 -16.08 19.37 0.76
N THR A 106 -17.40 19.49 0.77
CA THR A 106 -18.15 20.28 -0.20
C THR A 106 -17.72 21.73 0.02
N PRO A 107 -17.11 22.40 -0.96
CA PRO A 107 -16.89 23.84 -0.83
C PRO A 107 -18.23 24.50 -0.57
N THR A 108 -18.36 25.15 0.59
CA THR A 108 -19.52 25.97 0.93
C THR A 108 -19.48 27.20 0.03
N GLU A 109 -20.09 27.11 -1.15
CA GLU A 109 -20.51 28.31 -1.87
C GLU A 109 -21.64 28.97 -1.09
N THR A 110 -21.36 30.20 -0.69
CA THR A 110 -22.27 31.10 0.02
C THR A 110 -23.44 31.45 -0.90
N PRO A 111 -24.70 31.11 -0.56
CA PRO A 111 -25.84 31.43 -1.43
C PRO A 111 -26.21 32.91 -1.28
N SER A 112 -26.06 33.70 -2.34
CA SER A 112 -26.71 35.00 -2.47
C SER A 112 -27.86 34.90 -3.47
N THR A 113 -29.08 34.76 -2.94
CA THR A 113 -30.39 35.22 -3.44
C THR A 113 -30.92 34.82 -4.84
N PRO A 114 -32.27 34.77 -5.00
CA PRO A 114 -32.94 34.05 -6.08
C PRO A 114 -33.11 34.92 -7.34
N THR A 115 -33.02 34.30 -8.52
CA THR A 115 -33.62 34.86 -9.74
C THR A 115 -34.40 33.77 -10.45
N THR A 116 -35.72 33.97 -10.45
CA THR A 116 -36.72 33.19 -11.16
C THR A 116 -36.42 33.21 -12.65
N SER A 117 -36.23 32.05 -13.27
CA SER A 117 -36.48 31.90 -14.70
C SER A 117 -36.92 30.48 -15.01
N SER A 118 -38.14 30.36 -15.52
CA SER A 118 -38.76 29.13 -15.97
C SER A 118 -38.07 28.61 -17.24
N ALA A 119 -37.75 27.32 -17.28
CA ALA A 119 -37.62 26.57 -18.52
C ALA A 119 -37.91 25.08 -18.25
N ILE A 120 -38.97 24.59 -18.89
CA ILE A 120 -39.34 23.18 -18.97
C ILE A 120 -38.47 22.57 -20.06
N ALA A 121 -37.72 21.50 -19.78
CA ALA A 121 -37.20 20.61 -20.81
C ALA A 121 -37.09 19.19 -20.25
N GLN A 122 -37.77 18.30 -20.97
CA GLN A 122 -37.85 16.86 -20.78
C GLN A 122 -36.55 16.18 -21.20
N GLY A 123 -36.26 15.03 -20.59
CA GLY A 123 -35.65 13.92 -21.30
C GLY A 123 -34.26 13.46 -20.85
N GLY A 124 -34.16 12.15 -20.66
CA GLY A 124 -32.91 11.41 -20.86
C GLY A 124 -32.25 10.90 -19.59
N SER A 125 -32.63 9.70 -19.16
CA SER A 125 -31.82 8.86 -18.26
C SER A 125 -30.73 8.17 -19.09
N PRO A 126 -29.42 8.39 -18.84
CA PRO A 126 -28.40 7.53 -19.40
C PRO A 126 -28.18 6.33 -18.46
N ALA A 127 -28.61 5.15 -18.91
CA ALA A 127 -28.22 3.88 -18.32
C ALA A 127 -26.69 3.70 -18.39
N PRO A 128 -26.06 3.02 -17.41
CA PRO A 128 -24.64 2.73 -17.47
C PRO A 128 -24.32 1.72 -18.58
N PRO A 129 -23.14 1.78 -19.22
CA PRO A 129 -22.75 0.83 -20.24
C PRO A 129 -22.49 -0.56 -19.62
N LEU A 130 -23.12 -1.57 -20.20
CA LEU A 130 -22.95 -2.99 -19.86
C LEU A 130 -21.65 -3.49 -20.52
N ILE A 131 -20.56 -3.52 -19.76
CA ILE A 131 -19.25 -4.03 -20.24
C ILE A 131 -19.31 -5.57 -20.24
N LEU A 132 -19.41 -6.16 -21.43
CA LEU A 132 -19.35 -7.60 -21.65
C LEU A 132 -17.87 -8.05 -21.73
N LEU A 133 -17.32 -8.61 -20.64
CA LEU A 133 -16.00 -9.25 -20.66
C LEU A 133 -16.14 -10.69 -21.16
N VAL A 134 -15.85 -10.93 -22.43
CA VAL A 134 -15.72 -12.28 -22.99
C VAL A 134 -14.32 -12.80 -22.68
N VAL A 135 -14.21 -13.70 -21.70
CA VAL A 135 -12.96 -14.41 -21.39
C VAL A 135 -12.91 -15.68 -22.24
N THR A 136 -12.15 -15.67 -23.33
CA THR A 136 -11.85 -16.89 -24.09
C THR A 136 -10.65 -17.59 -23.45
N SER A 137 -10.93 -18.65 -22.68
CA SER A 137 -9.89 -19.54 -22.15
C SER A 137 -9.42 -20.50 -23.25
N LEU A 138 -8.23 -20.25 -23.80
CA LEU A 138 -7.55 -21.19 -24.69
C LEU A 138 -6.87 -22.27 -23.83
N ALA A 139 -7.48 -23.46 -23.76
CA ALA A 139 -6.86 -24.62 -23.13
C ALA A 139 -5.83 -25.23 -24.10
N ALA A 140 -4.54 -24.94 -23.88
CA ALA A 140 -3.46 -25.66 -24.54
C ALA A 140 -3.21 -26.98 -23.79
N ALA A 141 -3.80 -28.06 -24.30
CA ALA A 141 -3.41 -29.42 -23.94
C ALA A 141 -2.05 -29.74 -24.58
N ILE A 142 -0.99 -29.82 -23.78
CA ILE A 142 0.26 -30.45 -24.23
C ILE A 142 0.23 -31.89 -23.71
N GLY A 143 -0.12 -32.79 -24.63
CA GLY A 143 -0.13 -34.22 -24.42
C GLY A 143 1.26 -34.76 -24.14
N ARG A 144 1.32 -35.77 -23.27
CA ARG A 144 2.45 -36.67 -23.09
C ARG A 144 2.70 -37.48 -24.35
N LEU A 145 3.96 -37.62 -24.73
CA LEU A 145 4.57 -38.86 -25.20
C LEU A 145 5.94 -39.00 -24.54
#